data_AF-A0A558CBF3-F1
#
_entry.id   AF-A0A558CBF3-F1
#
_cell.length_a   1.000
_cell.length_b   1.000
_cell.length_c   1.000
_cell.angle_alpha   90.00
_cell.angle_beta   90.00
_cell.angle_gamma   90.00
#
_symmetry.space_group_name_H-M   'P 1'
#
loop_
_entity.id
_entity.type
_entity.pdbx_description
1 polymer ?
#
loop_
_entity_poly.entity_id
_entity_poly.type
_entity_poly.pdbx_seq_one_letter_code
_entity_poly.pdbx_strand_id
1 'polypeptide(L)'
;MTLTCYNDTHGYGWRHVDLFVHDAAGRELDWVHWQVCEDGPDAADAATAKVEPTLRRTSPWRHGVSENGMDYWVADAAWEEE
;
A
#
# COMPACT_ATOMS: atom_id res chain seq x y z
N MET A 1 -9.30 -0.49 5.64
CA MET A 1 -8.70 -0.22 4.33
C MET A 1 -7.45 -1.06 4.19
N THR A 2 -6.93 -1.20 2.97
CA THR A 2 -5.75 -2.04 2.71
C THR A 2 -4.72 -1.25 1.92
N LEU A 3 -3.53 -1.10 2.49
CA LEU A 3 -2.35 -0.61 1.79
C LEU A 3 -1.66 -1.77 1.08
N THR A 4 -1.20 -1.52 -0.15
CA THR A 4 -0.39 -2.46 -0.92
C THR A 4 0.80 -1.74 -1.55
N CYS A 5 1.97 -2.36 -1.51
CA CYS A 5 3.14 -1.92 -2.27
C CYS A 5 3.89 -3.11 -2.84
N TYR A 6 4.77 -2.85 -3.80
CA TYR A 6 5.43 -3.86 -4.61
C TYR A 6 6.93 -3.56 -4.74
N ASN A 7 7.70 -4.57 -5.11
CA ASN A 7 9.01 -4.35 -5.73
C ASN A 7 8.85 -4.30 -7.25
N ASP A 8 9.43 -3.32 -7.91
CA ASP A 8 9.49 -3.27 -9.37
C ASP A 8 10.54 -4.24 -9.93
N THR A 9 10.29 -5.55 -9.78
CA THR A 9 11.21 -6.63 -10.20
C THR A 9 11.53 -6.60 -11.69
N HIS A 10 10.65 -6.03 -12.52
CA HIS A 10 10.80 -5.99 -13.97
C HIS A 10 11.27 -4.63 -14.52
N GLY A 11 11.45 -3.62 -13.66
CA GLY A 11 11.91 -2.30 -14.06
C GLY A 11 10.90 -1.50 -14.90
N TYR A 12 9.60 -1.73 -14.68
CA TYR A 12 8.53 -1.01 -15.37
C TYR A 12 8.30 0.42 -14.82
N GLY A 13 9.03 0.82 -13.78
CA GLY A 13 8.88 2.06 -13.07
C GLY A 13 7.67 2.06 -12.12
N TRP A 14 7.14 0.89 -11.76
CA TRP A 14 5.93 0.72 -10.94
C TRP A 14 6.20 0.89 -9.44
N ARG A 15 6.87 1.98 -9.08
CA ARG A 15 7.12 2.36 -7.70
C ARG A 15 5.96 3.16 -7.16
N HIS A 16 5.01 2.48 -6.53
CA HIS A 16 3.83 3.12 -5.94
C HIS A 16 3.31 2.39 -4.71
N VAL A 17 2.42 3.08 -4.00
CA VAL A 17 1.56 2.51 -2.95
C VAL A 17 0.12 2.71 -3.36
N ASP A 18 -0.67 1.67 -3.16
CA ASP A 18 -2.12 1.69 -3.34
C ASP A 18 -2.83 1.59 -2.00
N LEU A 19 -3.85 2.42 -1.81
CA LEU A 19 -4.80 2.34 -0.72
C LEU A 19 -6.17 1.95 -1.29
N PHE A 20 -6.64 0.76 -0.92
CA PHE A 20 -7.96 0.26 -1.27
C PHE A 20 -8.95 0.46 -0.11
N VAL A 21 -10.08 1.08 -0.41
CA VAL A 21 -11.20 1.25 0.52
C VAL A 21 -12.29 0.26 0.13
N HIS A 22 -12.73 -0.53 1.10
CA HIS A 22 -13.78 -1.54 0.89
C HIS A 22 -14.95 -1.28 1.83
N ASP A 23 -16.15 -1.64 1.40
CA ASP A 23 -17.32 -1.69 2.27
C ASP A 23 -17.31 -2.92 3.20
N ALA A 24 -18.30 -3.00 4.09
CA ALA A 24 -18.44 -4.12 5.03
C ALA A 24 -18.68 -5.49 4.35
N ALA A 25 -19.08 -5.50 3.08
CA ALA A 25 -19.24 -6.72 2.29
C ALA A 25 -17.97 -7.07 1.48
N GLY A 26 -16.89 -6.29 1.64
CA GLY A 26 -15.62 -6.49 0.93
C GLY A 26 -15.64 -6.00 -0.51
N ARG A 27 -16.62 -5.18 -0.92
CA ARG A 27 -16.64 -4.57 -2.25
C ARG A 27 -15.78 -3.31 -2.25
N GLU A 28 -14.91 -3.17 -3.24
CA GLU A 28 -14.11 -1.97 -3.42
C GLU A 28 -15.02 -0.76 -3.65
N LEU A 29 -14.80 0.29 -2.86
CA LEU A 29 -15.51 1.57 -2.96
C LEU A 29 -14.63 2.65 -3.56
N ASP A 30 -13.34 2.63 -3.26
CA ASP A 30 -12.38 3.64 -3.69
C ASP A 30 -10.96 3.07 -3.75
N TRP A 31 -10.13 3.71 -4.56
CA TRP A 31 -8.73 3.39 -4.75
C TRP A 31 -7.91 4.67 -4.95
N VAL A 32 -6.94 4.88 -4.05
CA VAL A 32 -5.99 5.98 -4.13
C VAL A 32 -4.59 5.42 -4.34
N HIS A 33 -3.82 6.11 -5.17
CA HIS A 33 -2.49 5.70 -5.60
C HIS A 33 -1.53 6.89 -5.51
N TRP A 34 -0.32 6.67 -4.99
CA TRP A 34 0.77 7.64 -5.09
C TRP A 34 2.12 6.99 -5.39
N GLN A 35 2.96 7.75 -6.09
CA GLN A 35 4.31 7.31 -6.45
C GLN A 35 5.26 7.35 -5.25
N VAL A 36 6.24 6.45 -5.27
CA VAL A 36 7.34 6.40 -4.31
C VAL A 36 8.70 6.42 -5.01
N CYS A 37 9.72 6.90 -4.31
CA CYS A 37 11.08 6.98 -4.85
C CYS A 37 11.79 5.63 -4.88
N GLU A 38 11.42 4.71 -3.98
CA GLU A 38 12.05 3.42 -3.77
C GLU A 38 10.97 2.36 -3.54
N ASP A 39 11.31 1.11 -3.78
CA ASP A 39 10.39 -0.02 -3.61
C ASP A 39 10.21 -0.41 -2.14
N GLY A 40 9.13 -1.15 -1.88
CA GLY A 40 8.94 -1.88 -0.63
C GLY A 40 8.32 -1.08 0.52
N PRO A 41 8.20 -1.73 1.69
CA PRO A 41 7.37 -1.25 2.79
C PRO A 41 7.87 0.04 3.46
N ASP A 42 9.18 0.23 3.57
CA ASP A 42 9.76 1.40 4.24
C ASP A 42 9.53 2.68 3.43
N ALA A 43 9.74 2.61 2.11
CA ALA A 43 9.46 3.70 1.19
C ALA A 43 7.96 4.00 1.12
N ALA A 44 7.13 2.94 1.16
CA ALA A 44 5.69 3.06 1.22
C ALA A 44 5.22 3.81 2.47
N ASP A 45 5.69 3.41 3.66
CA ASP A 45 5.35 4.08 4.92
C ASP A 45 5.79 5.55 4.91
N ALA A 46 7.01 5.84 4.43
CA ALA A 46 7.54 7.20 4.36
C ALA A 46 6.77 8.12 3.40
N ALA A 47 6.30 7.60 2.27
CA ALA A 47 5.48 8.36 1.34
C ALA A 47 4.05 8.56 1.87
N THR A 48 3.45 7.49 2.42
CA THR A 48 2.11 7.52 3.02
C THR A 48 2.03 8.58 4.12
N ALA A 49 3.02 8.64 5.01
CA ALA A 49 3.06 9.62 6.09
C ALA A 49 3.12 11.09 5.61
N LYS A 50 3.58 11.33 4.37
CA LYS A 50 3.62 12.67 3.76
C LYS A 50 2.33 13.02 3.04
N VAL A 51 1.76 12.05 2.30
CA VAL A 51 0.57 12.25 1.45
C VAL A 51 -0.70 12.20 2.29
N GLU A 52 -0.79 11.26 3.23
CA GLU A 52 -1.94 11.01 4.10
C GLU A 52 -1.51 11.01 5.58
N PRO A 53 -1.22 12.18 6.19
CA PRO A 53 -0.63 12.25 7.52
C PRO A 53 -1.52 11.76 8.67
N THR A 54 -2.81 11.55 8.45
CA THR A 54 -3.75 10.97 9.44
C THR A 54 -4.00 9.48 9.21
N LEU A 55 -3.51 8.91 8.10
CA LEU A 55 -3.61 7.48 7.83
C LEU A 55 -2.53 6.73 8.62
N ARG A 56 -2.95 5.66 9.28
CA ARG A 56 -2.06 4.77 10.04
C ARG A 56 -2.27 3.34 9.61
N ARG A 57 -1.16 2.64 9.48
CA ARG A 57 -1.15 1.20 9.32
C ARG A 57 -1.48 0.54 10.67
N THR A 58 -2.47 -0.34 10.71
CA THR A 58 -2.98 -1.01 11.92
C THR A 58 -2.52 -2.46 12.03
N SER A 59 -1.86 -2.99 11.00
CA SER A 59 -1.20 -4.30 11.02
C SER A 59 0.27 -4.18 10.62
N PRO A 60 1.13 -5.15 10.92
CA PRO A 60 2.39 -5.31 10.21
C PRO A 60 2.18 -5.46 8.69
N TRP A 61 3.19 -5.09 7.90
CA TRP A 61 3.26 -5.49 6.50
C TRP A 61 3.35 -7.01 6.40
N ARG A 62 2.51 -7.59 5.55
CA ARG A 62 2.51 -9.02 5.24
C ARG A 62 3.08 -9.19 3.85
N HIS A 63 4.24 -9.83 3.77
CA HIS A 63 4.94 -10.12 2.52
C HIS A 63 4.28 -11.28 1.77
N GLY A 64 4.22 -11.16 0.46
CA GLY A 64 3.84 -12.21 -0.47
C GLY A 64 4.67 -12.13 -1.74
N VAL A 65 4.61 -13.20 -2.52
CA VAL A 65 5.23 -13.28 -3.85
C VAL A 65 4.11 -13.63 -4.83
N SER A 66 3.97 -12.83 -5.88
CA SER A 66 2.95 -13.04 -6.90
C SER A 66 3.34 -14.18 -7.86
N GLU A 67 2.41 -14.60 -8.74
CA GLU A 67 2.62 -15.73 -9.65
C GLU A 67 3.82 -15.54 -10.60
N ASN A 68 4.19 -14.29 -10.92
CA ASN A 68 5.34 -13.98 -11.77
C ASN A 68 6.65 -13.75 -11.00
N GLY A 69 6.64 -13.94 -9.67
CA GLY A 69 7.83 -13.79 -8.82
C GLY A 69 8.03 -12.39 -8.25
N MET A 70 7.13 -11.43 -8.48
CA MET A 70 7.23 -10.08 -7.91
C MET A 70 6.86 -10.10 -6.42
N ASP A 71 7.74 -9.55 -5.58
CA ASP A 71 7.47 -9.32 -4.16
C ASP A 71 6.43 -8.22 -3.96
N TYR A 72 5.51 -8.44 -3.03
CA TYR A 72 4.52 -7.45 -2.63
C TYR A 72 4.25 -7.51 -1.13
N TRP A 73 3.73 -6.41 -0.60
CA TRP A 73 3.34 -6.30 0.80
C TRP A 73 1.95 -5.75 0.90
N VAL A 74 1.16 -6.31 1.81
CA VAL A 74 -0.17 -5.81 2.16
C VAL A 74 -0.24 -5.49 3.65
N ALA A 75 -0.99 -4.46 4.00
CA ALA A 75 -1.27 -4.13 5.39
C ALA A 75 -2.64 -3.49 5.57
N ASP A 76 -3.20 -3.66 6.76
CA ASP A 76 -4.44 -3.02 7.14
C ASP A 76 -4.13 -1.57 7.58
N ALA A 77 -5.03 -0.65 7.24
CA ALA A 77 -4.91 0.75 7.61
C ALA A 77 -6.27 1.36 8.01
N ALA A 78 -6.18 2.40 8.83
CA ALA A 78 -7.28 3.22 9.33
C ALA A 78 -6.84 4.71 9.32
N TRP A 79 -7.76 5.62 9.01
CA TRP A 79 -7.56 7.03 9.33
C TRP A 79 -7.80 7.20 10.83
N GLU A 80 -6.98 8.01 11.48
CA GLU A 80 -7.25 8.47 12.84
C GLU A 80 -8.61 9.21 12.82
N GLU A 81 -9.52 8.80 13.69
CA GLU A 81 -10.75 9.56 13.94
C GLU A 81 -10.37 10.86 14.65
N GLU A 82 -10.94 11.98 14.20
CA GLU A 82 -10.69 13.33 14.75
C GLU A 82 -11.23 13.50 16.17
#